data_AF-A0A6M8SSD8-F1
#
_entry.id   AF-A0A6M8SSD8-F1
#
_cell.length_a   1.000
_cell.length_b   1.000
_cell.length_c   1.000
_cell.angle_alpha   90.00
_cell.angle_beta   90.00
_cell.angle_gamma   90.00
#
_symmetry.space_group_name_H-M   'P 1'
#
loop_
_entity.id
_entity.type
_entity.pdbx_description
1 polymer ?
#
loop_
_entity_poly.entity_id
_entity_poly.type
_entity_poly.pdbx_seq_one_letter_code
_entity_poly.pdbx_strand_id
1 'polypeptide(L)' 'MKMNSKPIIVCPDCGKEIEVLKACGASNFFCNHCNELKSSQRVKAANPIVFPAQPEK' A
#
# COMPACT_ATOMS: atom_id res chain seq x y z
N MET A 1 -1.57 -21.69 -18.30
CA MET A 1 -0.56 -20.96 -17.51
C MET A 1 -1.27 -19.78 -16.85
N LYS A 2 -1.47 -19.76 -15.53
CA LYS A 2 -2.17 -18.64 -14.85
C LYS A 2 -1.15 -17.72 -14.20
N MET A 3 -1.02 -16.51 -14.77
CA MET A 3 -0.12 -15.45 -14.31
C MET A 3 -0.85 -14.69 -13.19
N ASN A 4 -0.56 -15.00 -11.93
CA ASN A 4 -1.11 -14.27 -10.79
C ASN A 4 -0.27 -13.00 -10.56
N SER A 5 -0.55 -11.93 -11.31
CA SER A 5 0.03 -10.61 -11.07
C SER A 5 -0.63 -9.98 -9.84
N LYS A 6 -0.03 -10.17 -8.67
CA LYS A 6 -0.49 -9.55 -7.42
C LYS A 6 -0.34 -8.02 -7.53
N PRO A 7 -1.30 -7.21 -7.06
CA PRO A 7 -1.20 -5.77 -7.12
C PRO A 7 -0.02 -5.25 -6.30
N ILE A 8 0.82 -4.43 -6.93
CA ILE A 8 1.99 -3.78 -6.33
C ILE A 8 1.54 -2.43 -5.74
N ILE A 9 1.99 -2.13 -4.54
CA ILE A 9 1.69 -0.85 -3.87
C ILE A 9 2.94 0.01 -3.93
N VAL A 10 2.79 1.22 -4.43
CA VAL A 10 3.89 2.17 -4.58
C VAL A 10 3.85 3.28 -3.54
N CYS A 11 5.03 3.82 -3.25
CA CYS A 11 5.22 4.92 -2.33
C CYS A 11 4.77 6.24 -2.94
N PRO A 12 3.94 7.05 -2.26
CA PRO A 12 3.52 8.35 -2.77
C PRO A 12 4.65 9.37 -2.87
N ASP A 13 5.76 9.17 -2.15
CA ASP A 13 6.87 10.13 -2.11
C ASP A 13 8.02 9.75 -3.07
N CYS A 14 8.33 8.45 -3.20
CA CYS A 14 9.45 7.98 -4.04
C CYS A 14 9.05 7.08 -5.22
N GLY A 15 7.77 6.69 -5.33
CA GLY A 15 7.26 5.84 -6.41
C GLY A 15 7.71 4.37 -6.36
N LYS A 16 8.46 3.97 -5.33
CA LYS A 16 8.96 2.59 -5.19
C LYS A 16 8.02 1.69 -4.40
N GLU A 17 8.22 0.39 -4.50
CA GLU A 17 7.37 -0.61 -3.86
C GLU A 17 7.38 -0.47 -2.33
N ILE A 18 6.19 -0.56 -1.74
CA ILE A 18 5.96 -0.54 -0.30
C ILE A 18 5.57 -1.92 0.17
N GLU A 19 6.11 -2.30 1.32
CA GLU A 19 5.73 -3.52 2.02
C GLU A 19 4.52 -3.27 2.91
N VAL A 20 3.51 -4.13 2.80
CA VAL A 20 2.31 -4.08 3.64
C VAL A 20 2.49 -5.02 4.82
N LEU A 21 2.70 -4.43 5.99
CA LEU A 21 2.85 -5.13 7.24
C LEU A 21 1.48 -5.21 7.92
N LYS A 22 0.93 -6.42 8.08
CA LYS A 22 -0.33 -6.63 8.81
C LYS A 22 -0.02 -6.96 10.26
N ALA A 23 -0.42 -6.10 11.19
CA ALA A 23 -0.21 -6.29 12.63
C ALA A 23 -1.47 -5.92 13.41
N CYS A 24 -1.88 -6.79 14.35
CA CYS A 24 -3.02 -6.58 15.25
C CYS A 24 -4.30 -6.03 14.57
N GLY A 25 -4.64 -6.56 13.39
CA GLY A 25 -5.84 -6.15 12.63
C GLY A 25 -5.70 -4.87 11.79
N ALA A 26 -4.56 -4.17 11.88
CA ALA A 26 -4.24 -3.02 11.04
C ALA A 26 -3.23 -3.39 9.94
N SER A 27 -3.22 -2.59 8.87
CA SER A 27 -2.20 -2.67 7.81
C SER A 27 -1.32 -1.42 7.84
N ASN A 28 -0.04 -1.62 8.11
CA ASN A 28 1.01 -0.61 8.05
C ASN A 28 1.70 -0.68 6.69
N PHE A 29 2.14 0.47 6.21
CA PHE A 29 2.80 0.61 4.91
C PHE A 29 4.23 1.05 5.16
N PHE A 30 5.19 0.16 4.97
CA PHE A 30 6.60 0.46 5.19
C PHE A 30 7.32 0.59 3.85
N CYS A 31 7.95 1.74 3.62
CA CYS A 31 8.78 1.94 2.45
C CYS A 31 10.21 1.53 2.80
N ASN A 32 10.69 0.42 2.25
CA ASN A 32 12.07 -0.05 2.43
C ASN A 32 13.11 0.92 1.84
N HIS A 33 12.71 1.76 0.89
CA HIS A 33 13.62 2.73 0.26
C HIS A 33 13.77 4.04 1.04
N CYS A 34 12.69 4.52 1.63
CA CYS A 34 12.74 5.65 2.57
C CYS A 34 13.08 5.19 4.00
N ASN A 35 13.07 3.87 4.24
CA ASN A 35 13.19 3.21 5.54
C ASN A 35 12.24 3.80 6.59
N GLU A 36 11.00 4.08 6.17
CA GLU A 36 10.01 4.87 6.90
C GLU A 36 8.60 4.26 6.75
N LEU A 37 7.79 4.39 7.81
CA LEU A 37 6.35 4.11 7.75
C LEU A 37 5.61 5.25 7.03
N LYS A 38 4.88 4.89 5.97
CA LYS A 38 4.03 5.82 5.23
C LYS A 38 2.61 5.80 5.77
N SER A 39 2.00 6.98 5.80
CA SER A 39 0.60 7.14 6.21
C SER A 39 -0.30 6.31 5.30
N SER A 40 -1.12 5.46 5.92
CA SER A 40 -2.04 4.55 5.23
C SER A 40 -3.01 5.31 4.32
N GLN A 41 -3.46 6.49 4.72
CA GLN A 41 -4.38 7.30 3.92
C GLN A 41 -3.71 7.85 2.65
N ARG A 42 -2.47 8.35 2.75
CA ARG A 42 -1.69 8.82 1.59
C ARG A 42 -1.36 7.69 0.63
N VAL A 43 -0.97 6.53 1.16
CA VAL A 43 -0.69 5.34 0.35
C VAL A 43 -1.95 4.85 -0.37
N LYS A 44 -3.09 4.78 0.32
CA LYS A 44 -4.38 4.40 -0.30
C LYS A 44 -4.79 5.37 -1.40
N ALA A 45 -4.66 6.68 -1.17
CA ALA A 45 -4.98 7.71 -2.17
C ALA A 45 -4.09 7.60 -3.41
N ALA A 46 -2.81 7.28 -3.24
CA ALA A 46 -1.88 7.07 -4.35
C ALA A 46 -2.01 5.70 -5.04
N ASN A 47 -2.69 4.74 -4.42
CA ASN A 47 -2.86 3.37 -4.92
C ASN A 47 -4.36 2.98 -5.00
N PRO A 48 -5.15 3.68 -5.83
CA PRO A 48 -6.61 3.49 -5.90
C PRO A 48 -7.03 2.12 -6.45
N ILE A 49 -6.15 1.47 -7.22
CA ILE A 49 -6.41 0.13 -7.78
C ILE A 49 -6.43 -0.94 -6.68
N VAL A 50 -5.56 -0.80 -5.69
CA VAL A 50 -5.36 -1.80 -4.62
C VAL A 50 -6.27 -1.52 -3.43
N PHE A 51 -6.55 -0.25 -3.17
CA PHE A 51 -7.42 0.22 -2.11
C PHE A 51 -8.60 0.98 -2.71
N PRO A 52 -9.58 0.27 -3.32
CA PRO A 52 -10.80 0.92 -3.74
C PRO A 52 -11.45 1.54 -2.49
N ALA A 53 -11.76 2.84 -2.57
CA ALA A 53 -12.42 3.58 -1.51
C ALA A 53 -13.62 2.75 -1.04
N GLN A 54 -13.50 2.16 0.15
CA GLN A 54 -14.61 1.43 0.76
C GLN A 54 -15.68 2.50 1.02
N PRO A 55 -16.94 2.30 0.60
CA PRO A 55 -18.02 3.19 1.00
C PRO A 55 -18.07 3.14 2.52
N GLU A 56 -17.75 4.28 3.13
CA GLU A 56 -17.90 4.52 4.56
C GLU A 56 -19.37 4.27 4.90
N LYS A 57 -19.61 3.33 5.81
CA LYS A 57 -20.95 2.98 6.32
C LYS A 57 -21.48 4.13 7.18
#